data_AF-A0A1B7X2H8-F1
#
_entry.id   AF-A0A1B7X2H8-F1
#
_cell.length_a   1.000
_cell.length_b   1.000
_cell.length_c   1.000
_cell.angle_alpha   90.00
_cell.angle_beta   90.00
_cell.angle_gamma   90.00
#
_symmetry.space_group_name_H-M   'P 1'
#
loop_
_entity.id
_entity.type
_entity.pdbx_description
1 polymer ?
#
loop_
_entity_poly.entity_id
_entity_poly.type
_entity_poly.pdbx_seq_one_letter_code
_entity_poly.pdbx_strand_id
1 'polypeptide(L)'
;MLGLDALLSVGGKLIDKLIPDPEAKAKAQLDLARMAQDGELAKMANDTKLVELMNANTDSARDMNAKVQESSNASWLAKNTAYALDVGIVSATIFLAWFAFIKGVPDANKELVYMALGSLITMSGTILNFHRGSSQGSKDKGADLQRLKDDK
;
A
#
# COMPACT_ATOMS: atom_id res chain seq x y z
N MET A 1 2.15 -12.05 -8.87
CA MET A 1 1.41 -12.89 -7.91
C MET A 1 2.37 -13.88 -7.26
N LEU A 2 2.75 -13.58 -6.02
CA LEU A 2 3.44 -14.52 -5.15
C LEU A 2 2.41 -15.48 -4.54
N GLY A 3 2.30 -16.68 -5.11
CA GLY A 3 1.57 -17.78 -4.46
C GLY A 3 2.41 -18.42 -3.36
N LEU A 4 1.78 -19.19 -2.49
CA LEU A 4 2.46 -20.00 -1.46
C LEU A 4 3.61 -20.82 -2.05
N ASP A 5 3.37 -21.44 -3.22
CA ASP A 5 4.38 -22.22 -3.95
C ASP A 5 5.58 -21.38 -4.40
N ALA A 6 5.35 -20.10 -4.73
CA ALA A 6 6.42 -19.19 -5.11
C ALA A 6 7.30 -18.83 -3.92
N LEU A 7 6.71 -18.60 -2.73
CA LEU A 7 7.46 -18.34 -1.51
C LEU A 7 8.28 -19.57 -1.10
N LEU A 8 7.70 -20.76 -1.19
CA LEU A 8 8.38 -22.02 -0.88
C LEU A 8 9.55 -22.27 -1.85
N SER A 9 9.33 -22.08 -3.16
CA SER A 9 10.35 -22.26 -4.18
C SER A 9 11.50 -21.26 -4.05
N VAL A 10 11.18 -19.97 -3.86
CA VAL A 10 12.20 -18.93 -3.68
C VAL A 10 12.96 -19.15 -2.38
N GLY A 11 12.27 -19.49 -1.28
CA GLY A 11 12.89 -19.82 0.00
C GLY A 11 13.88 -20.98 -0.11
N GLY A 12 13.48 -22.06 -0.79
CA GLY A 12 14.36 -23.21 -1.03
C GLY A 12 15.61 -22.86 -1.83
N LYS A 13 15.45 -22.11 -2.94
CA LYS A 13 16.58 -21.64 -3.76
C LYS A 13 17.54 -20.74 -2.98
N LEU A 14 17.02 -19.86 -2.15
CA LEU A 14 17.83 -18.97 -1.32
C LEU A 14 18.63 -19.78 -0.28
N ILE A 15 18.00 -20.75 0.38
CA ILE A 15 18.68 -21.68 1.28
C ILE A 15 19.81 -22.42 0.54
N ASP A 16 19.55 -22.90 -0.68
CA ASP A 16 20.54 -23.60 -1.50
C ASP A 16 21.74 -22.72 -1.89
N LYS A 17 21.51 -21.43 -2.14
CA LYS A 17 22.57 -20.48 -2.56
C LYS A 17 23.34 -19.86 -1.40
N LEU A 18 22.70 -19.65 -0.24
CA LEU A 18 23.25 -18.85 0.87
C LEU A 18 23.77 -19.69 2.04
N ILE A 19 23.33 -20.94 2.21
CA ILE A 19 23.72 -21.79 3.34
C ILE A 19 24.62 -22.94 2.84
N PRO A 20 25.96 -22.81 3.01
CA PRO A 20 26.92 -23.81 2.52
C PRO A 20 27.08 -25.02 3.46
N ASP A 21 26.81 -24.86 4.76
CA ASP A 21 26.91 -25.94 5.74
C ASP A 21 25.71 -26.92 5.62
N PRO A 22 25.95 -28.24 5.42
CA PRO A 22 24.88 -29.22 5.23
C PRO A 22 23.88 -29.33 6.39
N GLU A 23 24.35 -29.21 7.64
CA GLU A 23 23.48 -29.32 8.82
C GLU A 23 22.59 -28.09 8.96
N ALA A 24 23.19 -26.89 8.86
CA ALA A 24 22.43 -25.64 8.84
C ALA A 24 21.43 -25.56 7.68
N LYS A 25 21.81 -26.10 6.51
CA LYS A 25 20.95 -26.14 5.33
C LYS A 25 19.74 -27.03 5.53
N ALA A 26 19.94 -28.26 6.03
CA ALA A 26 18.85 -29.19 6.32
C ALA A 26 17.88 -28.60 7.37
N LYS A 27 18.42 -27.94 8.41
CA LYS A 27 17.62 -27.25 9.42
C LYS A 27 16.78 -26.12 8.81
N ALA A 28 17.35 -25.28 7.96
CA ALA A 28 16.63 -24.19 7.31
C ALA A 28 15.53 -24.69 6.36
N GLN A 29 15.75 -25.80 5.64
CA GLN A 29 14.71 -26.42 4.82
C GLN A 29 13.55 -26.97 5.67
N LEU A 30 13.87 -27.56 6.83
CA LEU A 30 12.85 -28.08 7.75
C LEU A 30 12.05 -26.95 8.39
N ASP A 31 12.70 -25.86 8.77
CA ASP A 31 12.03 -24.65 9.28
C ASP A 31 11.14 -24.01 8.19
N LEU A 32 11.58 -23.98 6.93
CA LEU A 32 10.75 -23.50 5.82
C LEU A 32 9.53 -24.39 5.57
N ALA A 33 9.70 -25.71 5.62
CA ALA A 33 8.59 -26.66 5.50
C ALA A 33 7.60 -26.52 6.67
N ARG A 34 8.11 -26.26 7.88
CA ARG A 34 7.30 -25.99 9.05
C ARG A 34 6.50 -24.70 8.91
N MET A 35 7.11 -23.59 8.47
CA MET A 35 6.39 -22.34 8.20
C MET A 35 5.30 -22.51 7.13
N ALA A 36 5.50 -23.40 6.15
CA ALA A 36 4.49 -23.74 5.17
C ALA A 36 3.31 -24.51 5.81
N GLN A 37 3.62 -25.50 6.65
CA GLN A 37 2.63 -26.32 7.36
C GLN A 37 1.83 -25.53 8.39
N ASP A 38 2.50 -24.67 9.16
CA ASP A 38 1.90 -23.83 10.19
C ASP A 38 1.08 -22.65 9.60
N GLY A 39 1.11 -22.49 8.27
CA GLY A 39 0.32 -21.49 7.54
C GLY A 39 0.91 -20.08 7.53
N GLU A 40 2.09 -19.87 8.13
CA GLU A 40 2.77 -18.57 8.16
C GLU A 40 3.10 -18.07 6.75
N LEU A 41 3.59 -18.96 5.87
CA LEU A 41 3.85 -18.61 4.47
C LEU A 41 2.55 -18.22 3.73
N ALA A 42 1.43 -18.88 4.04
CA ALA A 42 0.15 -18.58 3.43
C ALA A 42 -0.37 -17.20 3.88
N LYS A 43 -0.19 -16.86 5.16
CA LYS A 43 -0.50 -15.52 5.67
C LYS A 43 0.33 -14.43 4.97
N MET A 44 1.64 -14.64 4.83
CA MET A 44 2.52 -13.70 4.12
C MET A 44 2.14 -13.54 2.64
N ALA A 45 1.77 -14.64 1.97
CA ALA A 45 1.27 -14.58 0.59
C ALA A 45 -0.02 -13.75 0.50
N ASN A 46 -0.95 -13.95 1.43
CA ASN A 46 -2.21 -13.21 1.48
C ASN A 46 -2.01 -11.71 1.77
N ASP A 47 -1.14 -11.36 2.72
CA ASP A 47 -0.83 -9.97 3.05
C ASP A 47 -0.19 -9.26 1.84
N THR A 48 0.74 -9.94 1.15
CA THR A 48 1.33 -9.44 -0.10
C THR A 48 0.26 -9.25 -1.16
N LYS A 49 -0.67 -10.21 -1.29
CA LYS A 49 -1.76 -10.15 -2.25
C LYS A 49 -2.71 -8.98 -1.97
N LEU A 50 -3.00 -8.70 -0.71
CA LEU A 50 -3.81 -7.56 -0.30
C LEU A 50 -3.17 -6.24 -0.76
N VAL A 51 -1.86 -6.08 -0.54
CA VAL A 51 -1.10 -4.90 -0.99
C VAL A 51 -1.10 -4.78 -2.51
N GLU A 52 -0.89 -5.88 -3.24
CA GLU A 52 -1.01 -5.89 -4.71
C GLU A 52 -2.39 -5.41 -5.18
N LEU A 53 -3.48 -5.89 -4.55
CA LEU A 53 -4.85 -5.51 -4.90
C LEU A 53 -5.14 -4.04 -4.59
N MET A 54 -4.65 -3.52 -3.45
CA MET A 54 -4.77 -2.11 -3.10
C MET A 54 -4.04 -1.21 -4.10
N ASN A 55 -2.84 -1.62 -4.52
CA ASN A 55 -2.06 -0.90 -5.54
C ASN A 55 -2.77 -0.93 -6.90
N ALA A 56 -3.28 -2.09 -7.31
CA ALA A 56 -4.03 -2.24 -8.56
C ALA A 56 -5.32 -1.40 -8.57
N ASN A 57 -6.01 -1.31 -7.43
CA ASN A 57 -7.18 -0.44 -7.27
C ASN A 57 -6.81 1.04 -7.46
N THR A 58 -5.72 1.47 -6.83
CA THR A 58 -5.21 2.86 -6.96
C THR A 58 -4.77 3.17 -8.38
N ASP A 59 -4.04 2.26 -9.03
CA ASP A 59 -3.59 2.42 -10.42
C ASP A 59 -4.79 2.48 -11.39
N SER A 60 -5.81 1.65 -11.22
CA SER A 60 -7.05 1.71 -12.00
C SER A 60 -7.77 3.06 -11.87
N ALA A 61 -7.83 3.62 -10.66
CA ALA A 61 -8.43 4.93 -10.42
C ALA A 61 -7.61 6.07 -11.06
N ARG A 62 -6.27 5.97 -11.05
CA ARG A 62 -5.39 6.92 -11.75
C ARG A 62 -5.55 6.86 -13.26
N ASP A 63 -5.61 5.66 -13.83
CA ASP A 63 -5.81 5.45 -15.25
C ASP A 63 -7.16 6.04 -15.71
N MET A 64 -8.21 5.84 -14.91
CA MET A 64 -9.51 6.45 -15.16
C MET A 64 -9.41 7.98 -15.15
N ASN A 65 -8.77 8.55 -14.14
CA ASN A 65 -8.61 9.99 -14.01
C ASN A 65 -7.79 10.57 -15.19
N ALA A 66 -6.68 9.93 -15.57
CA ALA A 66 -5.88 10.32 -16.74
C ALA A 66 -6.73 10.34 -18.03
N LYS A 67 -7.53 9.29 -18.27
CA LYS A 67 -8.45 9.24 -19.41
C LYS A 67 -9.49 10.37 -19.40
N VAL A 68 -10.01 10.73 -18.24
CA VAL A 68 -10.93 11.88 -18.10
C VAL A 68 -10.21 13.19 -18.42
N GLN A 69 -8.99 13.37 -17.93
CA GLN A 69 -8.19 14.58 -18.18
C GLN A 69 -7.84 14.75 -19.66
N GLU A 70 -7.41 13.67 -20.32
CA GLU A 70 -7.00 13.64 -21.72
C GLU A 70 -8.19 13.70 -22.70
N SER A 71 -9.39 13.31 -22.27
CA SER A 71 -10.58 13.33 -23.11
C SER A 71 -10.94 14.76 -23.55
N SER A 72 -11.11 14.95 -24.86
CA SER A 72 -11.65 16.19 -25.44
C SER A 72 -13.14 16.39 -25.16
N ASN A 73 -13.86 15.30 -24.88
CA ASN A 73 -15.31 15.31 -24.64
C ASN A 73 -15.67 15.45 -23.15
N ALA A 74 -14.69 15.36 -22.25
CA ALA A 74 -14.93 15.53 -20.82
C ALA A 74 -15.17 17.01 -20.48
N SER A 75 -16.23 17.28 -19.71
CA SER A 75 -16.58 18.62 -19.27
C SER A 75 -15.57 19.18 -18.27
N TRP A 76 -15.54 20.51 -18.11
CA TRP A 76 -14.72 21.16 -17.09
C TRP A 76 -15.03 20.62 -15.69
N LEU A 77 -16.31 20.41 -15.36
CA LEU A 77 -16.70 19.88 -14.06
C LEU A 77 -16.12 18.48 -13.85
N ALA A 78 -16.27 17.58 -14.83
CA ALA A 78 -15.74 16.21 -14.73
C ALA A 78 -14.22 16.19 -14.47
N LYS A 79 -13.47 17.09 -15.13
CA LYS A 79 -12.01 17.18 -14.98
C LYS A 79 -11.53 17.76 -13.65
N ASN A 80 -12.38 18.50 -12.94
CA ASN A 80 -11.96 19.26 -11.77
C ASN A 80 -12.63 18.80 -10.47
N THR A 81 -13.75 18.07 -10.50
CA THR A 81 -14.48 17.67 -9.29
C THR A 81 -13.61 16.89 -8.30
N ALA A 82 -12.84 15.91 -8.77
CA ALA A 82 -11.97 15.11 -7.90
C ALA A 82 -10.91 15.97 -7.21
N TYR A 83 -10.21 16.82 -7.96
CA TYR A 83 -9.20 17.74 -7.43
C TYR A 83 -9.81 18.80 -6.50
N ALA A 84 -11.01 19.28 -6.78
CA ALA A 84 -11.71 20.22 -5.92
C ALA A 84 -12.08 19.57 -4.58
N LEU A 85 -12.51 18.30 -4.58
CA LEU A 85 -12.75 17.53 -3.36
C LEU A 85 -11.46 17.33 -2.56
N ASP A 86 -10.36 16.97 -3.24
CA ASP A 86 -9.05 16.80 -2.61
C ASP A 86 -8.58 18.09 -1.92
N VAL A 87 -8.65 19.22 -2.65
CA VAL A 87 -8.34 20.54 -2.10
C VAL A 87 -9.27 20.87 -0.94
N GLY A 88 -10.57 20.56 -1.05
CA GLY A 88 -11.54 20.79 0.01
C GLY A 88 -11.21 20.06 1.30
N ILE A 89 -10.85 18.77 1.21
CA ILE A 89 -10.50 17.93 2.37
C ILE A 89 -9.20 18.43 3.02
N VAL A 90 -8.15 18.68 2.22
CA VAL A 90 -6.87 19.20 2.75
C VAL A 90 -7.07 20.58 3.39
N SER A 91 -7.84 21.46 2.75
CA SER A 91 -8.14 22.79 3.29
C SER A 91 -8.93 22.70 4.59
N ALA A 92 -9.94 21.83 4.66
CA ALA A 92 -10.71 21.59 5.88
C ALA A 92 -9.82 21.05 7.02
N THR A 93 -8.88 20.17 6.69
CA THR A 93 -7.90 19.64 7.66
C THR A 93 -7.06 20.76 8.25
N ILE A 94 -6.47 21.61 7.40
CA ILE A 94 -5.63 22.74 7.82
C ILE A 94 -6.47 23.74 8.63
N PHE A 95 -7.68 24.05 8.17
CA PHE A 95 -8.58 24.97 8.84
C PHE A 95 -8.99 24.48 10.23
N LEU A 96 -9.38 23.20 10.36
CA LEU A 96 -9.78 22.63 11.64
C LEU A 96 -8.59 22.50 12.60
N ALA A 97 -7.40 22.16 12.09
CA ALA A 97 -6.17 22.16 12.87
C ALA A 97 -5.86 23.57 13.40
N TRP A 98 -5.88 24.58 12.53
CA TRP A 98 -5.68 25.98 12.94
C TRP A 98 -6.71 26.42 13.98
N PHE A 99 -7.99 26.08 13.79
CA PHE A 99 -9.05 26.36 14.75
C PHE A 99 -8.76 25.70 16.10
N ALA A 100 -8.42 24.41 16.09
CA ALA A 100 -8.15 23.65 17.31
C ALA A 100 -6.94 24.17 18.09
N PHE A 101 -5.84 24.51 17.40
CA PHE A 101 -4.59 24.91 18.03
C PHE A 101 -4.51 26.40 18.38
N ILE A 102 -5.07 27.29 17.55
CA ILE A 102 -4.87 28.74 17.68
C ILE A 102 -6.09 29.42 18.30
N LYS A 103 -7.31 29.04 17.88
CA LYS A 103 -8.54 29.60 18.47
C LYS A 103 -8.99 28.86 19.71
N GLY A 104 -8.59 27.59 19.85
CA GLY A 104 -8.98 26.73 20.95
C GLY A 104 -10.36 26.12 20.73
N VAL A 105 -10.60 24.99 21.40
CA VAL A 105 -11.86 24.24 21.31
C VAL A 105 -12.56 24.26 22.68
N PRO A 106 -13.86 24.59 22.75
CA PRO A 106 -14.63 24.45 23.99
C PRO A 106 -14.56 23.03 24.54
N ASP A 107 -14.49 22.88 25.87
CA ASP A 107 -14.30 21.57 26.51
C ASP A 107 -15.36 20.54 26.09
N ALA A 108 -16.61 20.98 25.95
CA ALA A 108 -17.73 20.14 25.50
C ALA A 108 -17.57 19.58 24.08
N ASN A 109 -16.71 20.18 23.25
CA ASN A 109 -16.56 19.83 21.83
C ASN A 109 -15.18 19.22 21.50
N LYS A 110 -14.26 19.16 22.46
CA LYS A 110 -12.87 18.71 22.25
C LYS A 110 -12.79 17.34 21.61
N GLU A 111 -13.53 16.37 22.14
CA GLU A 111 -13.51 14.99 21.63
C GLU A 111 -14.00 14.92 20.17
N LEU A 112 -15.12 15.57 19.86
CA LEU A 112 -15.69 15.59 18.51
C LEU A 112 -14.73 16.25 17.51
N VAL A 113 -14.12 17.38 17.90
CA VAL A 113 -13.20 18.11 17.04
C VAL A 113 -11.91 17.32 16.80
N TYR A 114 -11.37 16.65 17.82
CA TYR A 114 -10.17 15.82 17.66
C TYR A 114 -10.43 14.55 16.86
N MET A 115 -11.60 13.93 17.03
CA MET A 115 -12.03 12.83 16.18
C MET A 115 -12.16 13.27 14.72
N ALA A 116 -12.78 14.43 14.45
CA ALA A 116 -12.90 14.99 13.12
C ALA A 116 -11.53 15.37 12.52
N LEU A 117 -10.61 15.91 13.32
CA LEU A 117 -9.26 16.23 12.87
C LEU A 117 -8.49 14.95 12.50
N GLY A 118 -8.59 13.89 13.30
CA GLY A 118 -7.96 12.60 13.00
C GLY A 118 -8.48 11.96 11.70
N SER A 119 -9.80 12.03 11.46
CA SER A 119 -10.38 11.52 10.21
C SER A 119 -9.95 12.34 8.99
N LEU A 120 -9.90 13.68 9.10
CA LEU A 120 -9.42 14.60 8.07
C LEU A 120 -7.93 14.40 7.74
N ILE A 121 -7.07 14.17 8.75
CA ILE A 121 -5.67 13.82 8.56
C ILE A 121 -5.54 12.48 7.83
N THR A 122 -6.33 11.48 8.22
CA THR A 122 -6.34 10.16 7.57
C THR A 122 -6.75 10.28 6.10
N MET A 123 -7.81 11.02 5.80
CA MET A 123 -8.25 11.29 4.42
C MET A 123 -7.19 12.03 3.62
N SER A 124 -6.51 13.02 4.20
CA SER A 124 -5.39 13.71 3.57
C SER A 124 -4.25 12.74 3.23
N GLY A 125 -3.94 11.78 4.11
CA GLY A 125 -2.98 10.70 3.83
C GLY A 125 -3.39 9.84 2.63
N THR A 126 -4.66 9.46 2.54
CA THR A 126 -5.19 8.70 1.39
C THR A 126 -5.07 9.48 0.08
N ILE A 127 -5.38 10.79 0.07
CA ILE A 127 -5.22 11.67 -1.09
C ILE A 127 -3.76 11.74 -1.52
N LEU A 128 -2.84 11.95 -0.58
CA LEU A 128 -1.40 11.98 -0.88
C LEU A 128 -0.91 10.66 -1.47
N ASN A 129 -1.38 9.52 -0.94
CA ASN A 129 -1.07 8.20 -1.49
C ASN A 129 -1.63 8.05 -2.92
N PHE A 130 -2.85 8.52 -3.19
CA PHE A 130 -3.40 8.53 -4.55
C PHE A 130 -2.55 9.35 -5.53
N HIS A 131 -1.98 10.49 -5.14
CA HIS A 131 -1.19 11.32 -6.06
C HIS A 131 0.30 10.96 -6.14
N ARG A 132 0.90 10.43 -5.06
CA ARG A 132 2.35 10.15 -4.98
C ARG A 132 2.70 8.66 -4.98
N GLY A 133 1.71 7.80 -4.71
CA GLY A 133 1.85 6.35 -4.67
C GLY A 133 2.50 5.84 -3.40
N SER A 134 2.28 4.56 -3.13
CA SER A 134 3.16 3.80 -2.26
C SER A 134 4.49 3.63 -3.02
N SER A 135 5.60 4.00 -2.40
CA SER A 135 6.95 4.09 -2.99
C SER A 135 7.28 3.15 -4.16
N GLN A 136 8.03 3.67 -5.15
CA GLN A 136 8.56 2.90 -6.30
C GLN A 136 9.22 1.57 -5.92
N GLY A 137 9.76 1.46 -4.70
CA GLY A 137 10.35 0.23 -4.18
C GLY A 137 9.41 -0.98 -4.18
N SER A 138 8.08 -0.82 -4.17
CA SER A 138 7.15 -1.97 -4.28
C SER A 138 7.10 -2.53 -5.70
N LYS A 139 7.20 -1.67 -6.73
CA LYS A 139 7.28 -2.08 -8.13
C LYS A 139 8.64 -2.74 -8.43
N ASP A 140 9.72 -2.16 -7.92
CA ASP A 140 11.08 -2.68 -8.07
C ASP A 140 11.24 -4.05 -7.38
N LYS A 141 10.73 -4.20 -6.14
CA LYS A 141 10.72 -5.49 -5.43
C LYS A 141 9.94 -6.56 -6.17
N GLY A 142 8.80 -6.21 -6.76
CA GLY A 142 8.01 -7.15 -7.57
C GLY A 142 8.82 -7.68 -8.76
N ALA A 143 9.56 -6.80 -9.45
CA ALA A 143 10.42 -7.18 -10.56
C ALA A 143 11.61 -8.07 -10.12
N ASP A 144 12.25 -7.74 -8.99
CA ASP A 144 13.38 -8.51 -8.47
C ASP A 144 12.95 -9.90 -7.96
N LEU A 145 11.79 -10.00 -7.32
CA LEU A 145 11.19 -11.28 -6.93
C LEU A 145 10.87 -12.16 -8.14
N GLN A 146 10.40 -11.55 -9.24
CA GLN A 146 10.13 -12.28 -10.47
C GLN A 146 11.42 -12.78 -11.13
N ARG A 147 12.48 -11.97 -11.13
CA ARG A 147 13.83 -12.42 -11.56
C ARG A 147 14.34 -13.61 -10.75
N LEU A 148 14.22 -13.58 -9.42
CA LEU A 148 14.62 -14.70 -8.56
C LEU A 148 13.83 -15.98 -8.81
N LYS A 149 12.55 -15.85 -9.17
CA LYS A 149 11.71 -16.99 -9.58
C LYS A 149 12.20 -17.59 -10.91
N ASP A 150 12.48 -16.73 -11.88
CA ASP A 150 12.81 -17.12 -13.26
C ASP A 150 14.28 -17.58 -13.44
N ASP A 151 15.15 -17.25 -12.49
CA ASP A 151 16.53 -17.75 -12.41
C ASP A 151 16.50 -19.30 -12.28
N LYS A 152 16.88 -19.99 -13.36
CA LYS A 152 17.02 -21.46 -13.41
C LYS A 152 18.20 -21.94 -12.60
#